data_AF-A0A9P6S8M5-F1
#
_entry.id   AF-A0A9P6S8M5-F1
#
_cell.length_a   1.000
_cell.length_b   1.000
_cell.length_c   1.000
_cell.angle_alpha   90.00
_cell.angle_beta   90.00
_cell.angle_gamma   90.00
#
_symmetry.space_group_name_H-M   'P 1'
#
loop_
_entity.id
_entity.type
_entity.pdbx_description
1 polymer ?
#
loop_
_entity_poly.entity_id
_entity_poly.type
_entity_poly.pdbx_seq_one_letter_code
_entity_poly.pdbx_strand_id
1 'polypeptide(L)'
;MAHCRWNVIQAVHVSKMDSDKDFVMFESIDSSLGAVDIADVDMFVMSLMGKDKIQIIGAGPSLPAVVGTIKQAFLTHWKHSIKKEVAQEKYHEFQMGGDPWAPSKSDEAMAKICMAQLLANVGSLGFKLYVSLDIYRGSKDSENECLVFRRIGRVWR
;
A
#
# COMPACT_ATOMS: atom_id res chain seq x y z
N MET A 1 33.24 -11.52 -0.78
CA MET A 1 32.27 -12.11 0.17
C MET A 1 31.87 -11.00 1.12
N ALA A 2 30.65 -10.47 0.98
CA ALA A 2 30.24 -9.26 1.67
C ALA A 2 30.10 -9.51 3.18
N HIS A 3 30.90 -8.80 3.97
CA HIS A 3 30.85 -8.77 5.44
C HIS A 3 29.61 -8.02 5.99
N CYS A 4 28.63 -7.69 5.15
CA CYS A 4 27.45 -6.96 5.53
C CYS A 4 26.25 -7.92 5.59
N ARG A 5 25.82 -8.22 6.82
CA ARG A 5 24.76 -9.17 7.18
C ARG A 5 23.36 -8.59 6.90
N TRP A 6 22.99 -8.50 5.63
CA TRP A 6 21.65 -8.08 5.20
C TRP A 6 20.71 -9.28 5.15
N ASN A 7 19.53 -9.18 5.78
CA ASN A 7 18.43 -10.13 5.59
C ASN A 7 17.45 -9.55 4.56
N VAL A 8 17.07 -10.37 3.57
CA VAL A 8 15.98 -10.02 2.67
C VAL A 8 14.68 -10.23 3.43
N ILE A 9 14.01 -9.14 3.77
CA ILE A 9 12.72 -9.22 4.45
C ILE A 9 11.62 -9.54 3.44
N GLN A 10 11.62 -8.86 2.29
CA GLN A 10 10.71 -9.16 1.21
C GLN A 10 11.17 -8.50 -0.09
N ALA A 11 10.94 -9.18 -1.22
CA ALA A 11 10.92 -8.57 -2.53
C ALA A 11 9.46 -8.31 -2.90
N VAL A 12 9.13 -7.07 -3.25
CA VAL A 12 7.79 -6.71 -3.71
C VAL A 12 7.84 -6.53 -5.21
N HIS A 13 7.19 -7.45 -5.93
CA HIS A 13 6.88 -7.26 -7.35
C HIS A 13 5.68 -6.33 -7.45
N VAL A 14 5.92 -5.09 -7.87
CA VAL A 14 4.89 -4.07 -7.92
C VAL A 14 4.15 -4.07 -9.27
N SER A 15 4.61 -4.80 -10.32
CA SER A 15 4.12 -4.50 -11.67
C SER A 15 4.30 -5.58 -12.78
N LYS A 16 3.37 -6.52 -13.03
CA LYS A 16 3.52 -7.49 -14.15
C LYS A 16 3.39 -6.90 -15.58
N MET A 17 4.41 -6.21 -16.08
CA MET A 17 4.55 -5.77 -17.49
C MET A 17 5.96 -6.06 -18.01
N ASP A 18 6.12 -6.18 -19.33
CA ASP A 18 7.45 -6.22 -19.96
C ASP A 18 8.20 -4.92 -19.64
N SER A 19 9.38 -5.03 -19.00
CA SER A 19 10.17 -3.98 -18.33
C SER A 19 9.82 -3.65 -16.87
N ASP A 20 9.36 -4.64 -16.10
CA ASP A 20 9.04 -4.46 -14.67
C ASP A 20 10.21 -3.89 -13.84
N LYS A 21 9.89 -2.96 -12.94
CA LYS A 21 10.80 -2.46 -11.92
C LYS A 21 10.47 -3.18 -10.62
N ASP A 22 11.31 -4.12 -10.25
CA ASP A 22 11.23 -4.79 -8.97
C ASP A 22 11.77 -3.89 -7.87
N PHE A 23 11.06 -3.84 -6.74
CA PHE A 23 11.56 -3.17 -5.55
C PHE A 23 11.90 -4.20 -4.48
N VAL A 24 13.15 -4.20 -4.04
CA VAL A 24 13.64 -5.10 -2.99
C VAL A 24 14.00 -4.28 -1.76
N MET A 25 13.42 -4.64 -0.62
CA MET A 25 13.72 -4.02 0.67
C MET A 25 14.57 -4.95 1.53
N PHE A 26 15.64 -4.39 2.06
CA PHE A 26 16.46 -5.04 3.07
C PHE A 26 16.35 -4.23 4.37
N GLU A 27 16.18 -4.91 5.49
CA GLU A 27 16.33 -4.32 6.82
C GLU A 27 17.54 -4.95 7.48
N SER A 28 18.42 -4.12 8.04
CA SER A 28 19.51 -4.59 8.90
C SER A 28 18.97 -4.67 10.32
N ILE A 29 18.80 -5.88 10.83
CA ILE A 29 18.39 -6.13 12.22
C ILE A 29 19.67 -6.27 13.06
N ASP A 30 19.66 -5.71 14.28
CA ASP A 30 20.74 -5.98 15.24
C ASP A 30 20.81 -7.48 15.50
N SER A 31 21.97 -8.07 15.23
CA SER A 31 22.23 -9.50 15.45
C SER A 31 22.00 -9.98 16.88
N SER A 32 21.95 -9.07 17.86
CA SER A 32 21.59 -9.38 19.25
C SER A 32 20.09 -9.66 19.46
N LEU A 33 19.23 -9.23 18.52
CA LEU A 33 17.78 -9.36 18.59
C LEU A 33 17.23 -10.65 17.94
N GLY A 34 18.11 -11.46 17.33
CA GLY A 34 17.72 -12.66 16.59
C GLY A 34 17.28 -12.36 15.16
N ALA A 35 17.17 -13.43 14.34
CA ALA A 35 16.59 -13.32 13.01
C ALA A 35 15.07 -13.10 13.13
N VAL A 36 14.52 -12.12 12.41
CA VAL A 36 13.06 -11.98 12.27
C VAL A 36 12.56 -13.15 11.43
N ASP A 37 11.58 -13.90 11.94
CA ASP A 37 10.87 -14.88 11.14
C ASP A 37 10.06 -14.14 10.07
N ILE A 38 10.22 -14.54 8.80
CA ILE A 38 9.45 -13.97 7.69
C ILE A 38 7.94 -14.16 7.92
N ALA A 39 7.53 -15.21 8.64
CA ALA A 39 6.14 -15.43 9.01
C ALA A 39 5.58 -14.34 9.96
N ASP A 40 6.44 -13.63 10.70
CA ASP A 40 6.05 -12.55 11.61
C ASP A 40 6.00 -11.18 10.90
N VAL A 41 6.41 -11.11 9.64
CA VAL A 41 6.38 -9.89 8.84
C VAL A 41 5.02 -9.76 8.18
N ASP A 42 4.21 -8.84 8.69
CA ASP A 42 2.97 -8.45 8.04
C ASP A 42 3.16 -7.09 7.36
N MET A 43 3.24 -7.11 6.03
CA MET A 43 3.40 -5.95 5.18
C MET A 43 2.42 -6.01 4.03
N PHE A 44 2.03 -4.85 3.50
CA PHE A 44 1.28 -4.78 2.26
C PHE A 44 1.63 -3.55 1.45
N VAL A 45 1.34 -3.61 0.16
CA VAL A 45 1.46 -2.46 -0.74
C VAL A 45 0.08 -1.97 -1.11
N MET A 46 -0.07 -0.65 -1.05
CA MET A 46 -1.20 0.09 -1.58
C MET A 46 -0.72 0.92 -2.75
N SER A 47 -1.15 0.57 -3.95
CA SER A 47 -0.84 1.30 -5.17
C SER A 47 -2.01 2.21 -5.54
N LEU A 48 -1.78 3.52 -5.61
CA LEU A 48 -2.69 4.51 -6.15
C LEU A 48 -2.43 4.57 -7.65
N MET A 49 -3.39 4.11 -8.45
CA MET A 49 -3.19 3.91 -9.89
C MET A 49 -4.03 4.87 -10.71
N GLY A 50 -3.38 5.57 -11.64
CA GLY A 50 -4.03 6.56 -12.49
C GLY A 50 -4.76 7.61 -11.66
N LYS A 51 -6.06 7.83 -11.93
CA LYS A 51 -6.86 8.87 -11.26
C LYS A 51 -7.84 8.36 -10.22
N ASP A 52 -8.22 7.08 -10.31
CA ASP A 52 -9.40 6.56 -9.61
C ASP A 52 -9.25 5.13 -9.05
N LYS A 53 -8.07 4.50 -9.15
CA LYS A 53 -7.89 3.11 -8.73
C LYS A 53 -6.97 2.97 -7.54
N ILE A 54 -7.27 2.01 -6.68
CA ILE A 54 -6.39 1.57 -5.60
C ILE A 54 -6.25 0.05 -5.66
N GLN A 55 -5.02 -0.43 -5.57
CA GLN A 55 -4.71 -1.86 -5.56
C GLN A 55 -3.94 -2.23 -4.29
N ILE A 56 -4.36 -3.30 -3.64
CA ILE A 56 -3.80 -3.81 -2.39
C ILE A 56 -3.13 -5.14 -2.69
N ILE A 57 -1.84 -5.25 -2.37
CA ILE A 57 -1.01 -6.42 -2.68
C ILE A 57 -0.34 -6.90 -1.39
N GLY A 58 -0.35 -8.21 -1.14
CA GLY A 58 0.54 -8.84 -0.17
C GLY A 58 0.11 -8.82 1.31
N ALA A 59 -1.08 -8.34 1.66
CA ALA A 59 -1.54 -8.20 3.05
C ALA A 59 -1.82 -9.51 3.81
N GLY A 60 -1.53 -10.68 3.23
CA GLY A 60 -1.62 -11.99 3.91
C GLY A 60 -2.90 -12.19 4.73
N PRO A 61 -2.80 -12.65 5.99
CA PRO A 61 -3.94 -12.80 6.91
C PRO A 61 -4.69 -11.50 7.22
N SER A 62 -4.03 -10.35 7.08
CA SER A 62 -4.59 -9.02 7.36
C SER A 62 -5.39 -8.43 6.19
N LEU A 63 -5.34 -9.07 5.02
CA LEU A 63 -5.99 -8.58 3.81
C LEU A 63 -7.47 -8.21 4.01
N PRO A 64 -8.33 -9.04 4.64
CA PRO A 64 -9.74 -8.69 4.80
C PRO A 64 -9.95 -7.42 5.65
N ALA A 65 -9.17 -7.23 6.71
CA ALA A 65 -9.25 -6.05 7.57
C ALA A 65 -8.77 -4.80 6.82
N VAL A 66 -7.62 -4.88 6.14
CA VAL A 66 -7.06 -3.78 5.34
C VAL A 66 -8.03 -3.35 4.24
N VAL A 67 -8.56 -4.31 3.47
CA VAL A 67 -9.56 -4.08 2.41
C VAL A 67 -10.82 -3.43 2.97
N GLY A 68 -11.36 -3.96 4.08
CA GLY A 68 -12.55 -3.41 4.73
C GLY A 68 -12.36 -1.97 5.20
N THR A 69 -11.23 -1.68 5.83
CA THR A 69 -10.85 -0.35 6.29
C THR A 69 -10.73 0.65 5.14
N ILE A 70 -10.05 0.28 4.05
CA ILE A 70 -9.91 1.14 2.87
C ILE A 70 -11.28 1.42 2.24
N LYS A 71 -12.09 0.37 2.06
CA LYS A 71 -13.45 0.48 1.53
C LYS A 71 -14.31 1.41 2.39
N GLN A 72 -14.25 1.27 3.71
CA GLN A 72 -15.00 2.12 4.64
C GLN A 72 -14.58 3.59 4.55
N ALA A 73 -13.28 3.88 4.43
CA ALA A 73 -12.80 5.26 4.30
C ALA A 73 -13.40 5.95 3.08
N PHE A 74 -13.43 5.26 1.93
CA PHE A 74 -14.06 5.80 0.73
C PHE A 74 -15.58 5.96 0.86
N LEU A 75 -16.29 4.94 1.36
CA LEU A 75 -17.74 5.01 1.53
C LEU A 75 -18.18 6.13 2.48
N THR A 76 -17.30 6.53 3.40
CA THR A 76 -17.59 7.57 4.41
C THR A 76 -17.19 8.97 3.95
N HIS A 77 -16.05 9.09 3.26
CA HIS A 77 -15.40 10.38 3.01
C HIS A 77 -15.30 10.77 1.54
N TRP A 78 -15.66 9.88 0.62
CA TRP A 78 -15.70 10.16 -0.80
C TRP A 78 -17.14 10.15 -1.30
N LYS A 79 -17.57 11.27 -1.90
CA LYS A 79 -18.98 11.42 -2.33
C LYS A 79 -19.38 10.52 -3.48
N HIS A 80 -18.42 10.04 -4.26
CA HIS A 80 -18.68 9.19 -5.41
C HIS A 80 -18.61 7.72 -5.00
N SER A 81 -19.46 6.89 -5.60
CA SER A 81 -19.51 5.46 -5.28
C SER A 81 -18.30 4.68 -5.82
N ILE A 82 -18.09 3.48 -5.29
CA ILE A 82 -17.18 2.50 -5.89
C ILE A 82 -17.81 2.01 -7.19
N LYS A 83 -17.13 2.20 -8.33
CA LYS A 83 -17.59 1.73 -9.65
C LYS A 83 -17.33 0.24 -9.85
N LYS A 84 -16.19 -0.24 -9.37
CA LYS A 84 -15.73 -1.62 -9.56
C LYS A 84 -14.93 -2.10 -8.36
N GLU A 85 -15.11 -3.37 -8.02
CA GLU A 85 -14.31 -4.07 -7.03
C GLU A 85 -13.87 -5.41 -7.64
N VAL A 86 -12.58 -5.72 -7.54
CA VAL A 86 -12.00 -6.96 -8.08
C VAL A 86 -11.13 -7.59 -7.00
N ALA A 87 -11.50 -8.81 -6.61
CA ALA A 87 -10.68 -9.65 -5.74
C ALA A 87 -10.00 -10.73 -6.59
N GLN A 88 -8.68 -10.79 -6.56
CA GLN A 88 -7.88 -11.86 -7.15
C GLN A 88 -6.99 -12.50 -6.08
N GLU A 89 -6.43 -13.66 -6.40
CA GLU A 89 -5.54 -14.40 -5.50
C GLU A 89 -4.36 -13.54 -4.99
N LYS A 90 -3.87 -12.61 -5.82
CA LYS A 90 -2.66 -11.81 -5.52
C LYS A 90 -2.94 -10.37 -5.11
N TYR A 91 -4.14 -9.86 -5.36
CA TYR A 91 -4.47 -8.46 -5.09
C TYR A 91 -5.96 -8.22 -4.93
N HIS A 92 -6.30 -7.12 -4.25
CA HIS A 92 -7.65 -6.57 -4.19
C HIS A 92 -7.65 -5.16 -4.77
N GLU A 93 -8.57 -4.86 -5.68
CA GLU A 93 -8.61 -3.58 -6.39
C GLU A 93 -9.99 -2.93 -6.27
N PHE A 94 -9.97 -1.62 -6.05
CA PHE A 94 -11.15 -0.77 -6.14
C PHE A 94 -10.95 0.27 -7.25
N GLN A 95 -11.98 0.47 -8.06
CA GLN A 95 -12.10 1.61 -8.95
C GLN A 95 -13.20 2.54 -8.44
N MET A 96 -12.87 3.80 -8.23
CA MET A 96 -13.73 4.82 -7.67
C MET A 96 -14.50 5.60 -8.74
N GLY A 97 -15.65 6.15 -8.35
CA GLY A 97 -16.30 7.24 -9.05
C GLY A 97 -15.50 8.54 -8.86
N GLY A 98 -15.52 9.44 -9.86
CA GLY A 98 -14.65 10.62 -9.85
C GLY A 98 -13.16 10.26 -9.89
N ASP A 99 -12.32 11.24 -9.54
CA ASP A 99 -10.85 11.17 -9.65
C ASP A 99 -10.18 11.55 -8.31
N PRO A 100 -10.21 10.70 -7.27
CA PRO A 100 -9.64 11.03 -5.96
C PRO A 100 -8.13 11.35 -5.99
N TRP A 101 -7.38 10.84 -6.99
CA TRP A 101 -5.94 11.07 -7.14
C TRP A 101 -5.60 12.24 -8.07
N ALA A 102 -6.60 12.72 -8.81
CA ALA A 102 -6.50 13.91 -9.65
C ALA A 102 -7.80 14.75 -9.54
N PRO A 103 -8.15 15.20 -8.33
CA PRO A 103 -9.48 15.76 -8.08
C PRO A 103 -9.67 17.10 -8.77
N SER A 104 -10.91 17.39 -9.16
CA SER A 104 -11.30 18.73 -9.55
C SER A 104 -11.23 19.69 -8.35
N LYS A 105 -11.22 21.01 -8.59
CA LYS A 105 -11.21 22.01 -7.52
C LYS A 105 -12.36 21.85 -6.51
N SER A 106 -13.52 21.38 -6.95
CA SER A 106 -14.67 21.15 -6.05
C SER A 106 -14.50 19.94 -5.15
N ASP A 107 -13.62 19.01 -5.53
CA ASP A 107 -13.48 17.70 -4.88
C ASP A 107 -12.16 17.59 -4.10
N GLU A 108 -11.24 18.54 -4.30
CA GLU A 108 -9.88 18.54 -3.73
C GLU A 108 -9.87 18.42 -2.20
N ALA A 109 -10.69 19.20 -1.50
CA ALA A 109 -10.77 19.12 -0.04
C ALA A 109 -11.23 17.74 0.45
N MET A 110 -12.21 17.16 -0.25
CA MET A 110 -12.77 15.85 0.07
C MET A 110 -11.77 14.73 -0.22
N ALA A 111 -11.04 14.81 -1.34
CA ALA A 111 -9.99 13.86 -1.68
C ALA A 111 -8.89 13.83 -0.60
N LYS A 112 -8.45 15.01 -0.13
CA LYS A 112 -7.47 15.12 0.96
C LYS A 112 -7.97 14.54 2.27
N ILE A 113 -9.22 14.80 2.64
CA ILE A 113 -9.85 14.20 3.84
C ILE A 113 -9.94 12.68 3.70
N CYS A 114 -10.37 12.19 2.54
CA CYS A 114 -10.48 10.76 2.27
C CYS A 114 -9.13 10.06 2.39
N MET A 115 -8.06 10.63 1.81
CA MET A 115 -6.71 10.11 1.93
C MET A 115 -6.23 10.10 3.39
N ALA A 116 -6.40 11.22 4.11
CA ALA A 116 -6.02 11.32 5.51
C ALA A 116 -6.73 10.28 6.39
N GLN A 117 -8.03 10.08 6.18
CA GLN A 117 -8.82 9.09 6.91
C GLN A 117 -8.44 7.66 6.54
N LEU A 118 -8.17 7.39 5.26
CA LEU A 118 -7.66 6.10 4.82
C LEU A 118 -6.33 5.76 5.51
N LEU A 119 -5.37 6.68 5.53
CA LEU A 119 -4.08 6.49 6.20
C LEU A 119 -4.26 6.32 7.73
N ALA A 120 -5.12 7.11 8.35
CA ALA A 120 -5.42 7.02 9.78
C ALA A 120 -6.05 5.67 10.15
N ASN A 121 -6.99 5.17 9.34
CA ASN A 121 -7.65 3.90 9.58
C ASN A 121 -6.70 2.72 9.35
N VAL A 122 -5.82 2.78 8.35
CA VAL A 122 -4.74 1.79 8.20
C VAL A 122 -3.80 1.83 9.43
N GLY A 123 -3.51 3.03 9.94
CA GLY A 123 -2.79 3.24 11.18
C GLY A 123 -3.43 2.58 12.40
N SER A 124 -4.75 2.66 12.53
CA SER A 124 -5.49 2.05 13.64
C SER A 124 -5.52 0.52 13.60
N LEU A 125 -5.30 -0.08 12.42
CA LEU A 125 -5.05 -1.52 12.28
C LEU A 125 -3.63 -1.94 12.76
N GLY A 126 -2.81 -0.99 13.21
CA GLY A 126 -1.46 -1.22 13.68
C GLY A 126 -0.42 -1.20 12.56
N PHE A 127 -0.72 -0.61 11.40
CA PHE A 127 0.26 -0.45 10.31
C PHE A 127 0.91 0.94 10.35
N LYS A 128 2.17 1.01 9.95
CA LYS A 128 2.88 2.26 9.69
C LYS A 128 3.27 2.32 8.22
N LEU A 129 3.19 3.51 7.64
CA LEU A 129 3.81 3.77 6.34
C LEU A 129 5.33 3.59 6.49
N TYR A 130 5.86 2.61 5.78
CA TYR A 130 7.28 2.29 5.77
C TYR A 130 8.00 3.09 4.68
N VAL A 131 7.43 3.17 3.47
CA VAL A 131 7.94 3.99 2.38
C VAL A 131 6.82 4.40 1.42
N SER A 132 6.99 5.55 0.75
CA SER A 132 6.24 5.93 -0.44
C SER A 132 7.17 5.93 -1.65
N LEU A 133 6.70 5.42 -2.78
CA LEU A 133 7.45 5.24 -4.02
C LEU A 133 6.64 5.74 -5.21
N ASP A 134 7.23 6.61 -6.02
CA ASP A 134 6.65 7.02 -7.29
C ASP A 134 7.13 6.10 -8.41
N ILE A 135 6.21 5.33 -9.00
CA ILE A 135 6.50 4.41 -10.09
C ILE A 135 5.98 4.98 -11.40
N TYR A 136 6.91 5.43 -12.23
CA TYR A 136 6.63 5.96 -13.57
C TYR A 136 6.69 4.85 -14.64
N ARG A 137 5.57 4.60 -15.32
CA ARG A 137 5.46 3.63 -16.43
C ARG A 137 5.49 4.31 -17.81
N GLY A 138 6.48 5.16 -18.04
CA GLY A 138 6.81 5.70 -19.38
C GLY A 138 5.81 6.69 -20.01
N SER A 139 4.58 6.84 -19.49
CA SER A 139 3.62 7.87 -19.91
C SER A 139 3.00 8.60 -18.71
N LYS A 140 2.64 9.88 -18.86
CA LYS A 140 2.09 10.70 -17.75
C LYS A 140 0.82 10.12 -17.12
N ASP A 141 0.05 9.34 -17.88
CA ASP A 141 -1.20 8.72 -17.39
C ASP A 141 -0.97 7.37 -16.66
N SER A 142 0.28 6.97 -16.51
CA SER A 142 0.67 5.67 -15.94
C SER A 142 1.52 5.79 -14.67
N GLU A 143 1.61 7.00 -14.12
CA GLU A 143 2.16 7.23 -12.79
C GLU A 143 1.31 6.49 -11.75
N ASN A 144 1.96 5.70 -10.91
CA ASN A 144 1.33 5.08 -9.76
C ASN A 144 2.18 5.39 -8.53
N GLU A 145 1.54 5.88 -7.48
CA GLU A 145 2.18 6.02 -6.17
C GLU A 145 1.99 4.71 -5.40
N CYS A 146 3.07 4.17 -4.85
CA CYS A 146 3.05 2.93 -4.09
C CYS A 146 3.45 3.20 -2.65
N LEU A 147 2.49 2.99 -1.75
CA LEU A 147 2.65 3.10 -0.31
C LEU A 147 2.86 1.71 0.27
N VAL A 148 4.01 1.48 0.89
CA VAL A 148 4.31 0.21 1.56
C VAL A 148 4.07 0.37 3.04
N PHE A 149 3.20 -0.48 3.59
CA PHE A 149 2.84 -0.50 4.99
C PHE A 149 3.43 -1.73 5.67
N ARG A 150 3.88 -1.53 6.90
CA ARG A 150 4.35 -2.60 7.78
C ARG A 150 3.55 -2.58 9.07
N ARG A 151 3.09 -3.75 9.51
CA ARG A 151 2.52 -3.91 10.83
C ARG A 151 3.58 -3.58 11.86
N ILE A 152 3.28 -2.62 12.71
CA ILE A 152 4.06 -2.36 13.91
C ILE A 152 3.82 -3.57 14.81
N GLY A 153 4.85 -4.37 15.06
CA GLY A 153 4.81 -5.37 16.13
C GLY A 153 4.47 -4.70 17.46
N ARG A 154 4.08 -5.48 18.49
CA ARG A 154 3.94 -4.91 19.84
C ARG A 154 5.23 -4.18 20.18
N VAL A 155 5.17 -2.85 20.23
CA VAL A 155 6.35 -2.02 20.40
C VAL A 155 7.00 -2.38 21.74
N TRP A 156 8.30 -2.65 21.66
CA TRP A 156 9.30 -2.51 22.71
C TRP A 156 8.92 -1.41 23.70
N ARG A 157 8.77 -1.76 24.99
CA ARG A 157 8.68 -0.79 26.08
C ARG A 157 10.04 -0.17 26.34
#